data_AF-A0A662J782-F1
#
_entry.id   AF-A0A662J782-F1
#
_cell.length_a   1.000
_cell.length_b   1.000
_cell.length_c   1.000
_cell.angle_alpha   90.00
_cell.angle_beta   90.00
_cell.angle_gamma   90.00
#
_symmetry.space_group_name_H-M   'P 1'
#
loop_
_entity.id
_entity.type
_entity.pdbx_description
1 polymer ?
#
loop_
_entity_poly.entity_id
_entity_poly.type
_entity_poly.pdbx_seq_one_letter_code
_entity_poly.pdbx_strand_id
1 'polypeptide(L)'
;MKDMSSVEEKLEKYLGSLGEVLEEVRLREGAAEAHRLLDLARRDYMDALHYKDRDPLTALVCVVYSEGLLDALRFLGLASFQWPFERRGARHG
;
A
#
# COMPACT_ATOMS: atom_id res chain seq x y z
N MET A 1 -5.93 25.06 -12.52
CA MET A 1 -5.63 24.65 -11.12
C MET A 1 -5.62 23.13 -11.11
N LYS A 2 -4.58 22.48 -10.58
CA LYS A 2 -4.65 21.02 -10.34
C LYS A 2 -5.73 20.80 -9.30
N ASP A 3 -6.74 20.00 -9.61
CA ASP A 3 -7.71 19.53 -8.62
C ASP A 3 -6.95 18.89 -7.46
N MET A 4 -7.02 19.54 -6.31
CA MET A 4 -6.48 18.99 -5.08
C MET A 4 -7.59 18.13 -4.48
N SER A 5 -7.61 16.84 -4.86
CA SER A 5 -8.61 15.89 -4.37
C SER A 5 -8.66 15.87 -2.84
N SER A 6 -9.85 15.65 -2.29
CA SER A 6 -10.07 15.62 -0.85
C SER A 6 -9.24 14.51 -0.17
N VAL A 7 -9.08 14.58 1.15
CA VAL A 7 -8.36 13.54 1.90
C VAL A 7 -9.04 12.18 1.72
N GLU A 8 -10.37 12.18 1.74
CA GLU A 8 -11.23 11.01 1.55
C GLU A 8 -11.06 10.40 0.16
N GLU A 9 -11.06 11.21 -0.90
CA GLU A 9 -10.84 10.73 -2.27
C GLU A 9 -9.45 10.09 -2.44
N LYS A 10 -8.41 10.67 -1.81
CA LYS A 10 -7.07 10.08 -1.81
C LYS A 10 -7.03 8.78 -1.02
N LEU A 11 -7.65 8.79 0.16
CA LEU A 11 -7.72 7.65 1.05
C LEU A 11 -8.40 6.46 0.38
N GLU A 12 -9.55 6.66 -0.26
CA GLU A 12 -10.27 5.59 -0.96
C GLU A 12 -9.42 4.98 -2.07
N LYS A 13 -8.76 5.84 -2.86
CA LYS A 13 -7.84 5.38 -3.91
C LYS A 13 -6.66 4.56 -3.35
N TYR A 14 -6.05 5.01 -2.26
CA TYR A 14 -4.87 4.35 -1.68
C TYR A 14 -5.27 3.05 -1.00
N LEU A 15 -6.39 3.03 -0.26
CA LEU A 15 -6.93 1.81 0.33
C LEU A 15 -7.23 0.75 -0.73
N GLY A 16 -7.91 1.13 -1.83
CA GLY A 16 -8.19 0.21 -2.93
C GLY A 16 -6.91 -0.33 -3.58
N SER A 17 -5.96 0.55 -3.88
CA SER A 17 -4.70 0.16 -4.53
C SER A 17 -3.83 -0.75 -3.65
N LEU A 18 -3.73 -0.42 -2.36
CA LEU A 18 -2.95 -1.19 -1.40
C LEU A 18 -3.60 -2.54 -1.07
N GLY A 19 -4.93 -2.58 -0.97
CA GLY A 19 -5.69 -3.82 -0.82
C GLY A 19 -5.38 -4.82 -1.93
N GLU A 20 -5.44 -4.40 -3.20
CA GLU A 20 -5.04 -5.23 -4.35
C GLU A 20 -3.59 -5.72 -4.23
N VAL A 21 -2.65 -4.83 -3.90
CA VAL A 21 -1.23 -5.20 -3.81
C VAL A 21 -0.98 -6.20 -2.69
N LEU A 22 -1.60 -6.05 -1.52
CA LEU A 22 -1.43 -6.93 -0.36
C LEU A 22 -1.86 -8.38 -0.64
N GLU A 23 -2.75 -8.61 -1.60
CA GLU A 23 -3.14 -9.95 -2.08
C GLU A 23 -2.08 -10.56 -3.01
N GLU A 24 -1.30 -9.73 -3.70
CA GLU A 24 -0.32 -10.14 -4.71
C GLU A 24 1.10 -10.30 -4.16
N VAL A 25 1.41 -9.75 -2.98
CA VAL A 25 2.78 -9.76 -2.41
C VAL A 25 3.32 -11.18 -2.30
N ARG A 26 4.45 -11.43 -2.96
CA ARG A 26 5.25 -12.65 -2.78
C ARG A 26 6.59 -12.30 -2.15
N LEU A 27 6.89 -12.93 -1.02
CA LEU A 27 8.17 -12.73 -0.33
C LEU A 27 9.25 -13.66 -0.88
N ARG A 28 10.49 -13.19 -0.82
CA ARG A 28 11.66 -14.03 -1.09
C ARG A 28 11.78 -15.13 -0.04
N GLU A 29 12.08 -16.34 -0.47
CA GLU A 29 12.32 -17.46 0.43
C GLU A 29 13.46 -17.16 1.42
N GLY A 30 13.30 -17.63 2.66
CA GLY A 30 14.29 -17.45 3.73
C GLY A 30 14.37 -16.04 4.34
N ALA A 31 13.54 -15.08 3.92
CA ALA A 31 13.52 -13.72 4.46
C ALA A 31 12.53 -13.58 5.64
N ALA A 32 12.92 -14.03 6.84
CA ALA A 32 12.08 -13.95 8.04
C ALA A 32 11.75 -12.49 8.44
N GLU A 33 12.70 -11.57 8.26
CA GLU A 33 12.54 -10.14 8.50
C GLU A 33 11.47 -9.54 7.58
N ALA A 34 11.41 -10.00 6.32
CA ALA A 34 10.44 -9.52 5.34
C ALA A 34 9.01 -9.93 5.72
N HIS A 35 8.84 -11.11 6.33
CA HIS A 35 7.53 -11.53 6.86
C HIS A 35 7.05 -10.62 7.99
N ARG A 36 7.95 -10.21 8.90
CA ARG A 36 7.60 -9.29 9.99
C ARG A 36 7.20 -7.91 9.47
N LEU A 37 7.91 -7.39 8.46
CA LEU A 37 7.56 -6.12 7.84
C LEU A 37 6.27 -6.19 7.02
N LEU A 38 6.01 -7.32 6.35
CA LEU A 38 4.73 -7.54 5.67
C LEU A 38 3.57 -7.64 6.66
N ASP A 39 3.75 -8.28 7.82
CA ASP A 39 2.75 -8.30 8.88
C ASP A 39 2.47 -6.89 9.41
N LEU A 40 3.52 -6.07 9.61
CA LEU A 40 3.37 -4.68 10.02
C LEU A 40 2.58 -3.87 8.99
N ALA A 41 2.93 -3.97 7.70
CA ALA A 41 2.17 -3.32 6.62
C ALA A 41 0.70 -3.73 6.63
N ARG A 42 0.39 -5.02 6.83
CA ARG A 42 -1.00 -5.49 6.93
C ARG A 42 -1.74 -4.88 8.12
N ARG A 43 -1.09 -4.74 9.28
CA ARG A 43 -1.68 -4.11 10.47
C ARG A 43 -1.97 -2.63 10.23
N ASP A 44 -1.03 -1.90 9.64
CA ASP A 44 -1.22 -0.49 9.31
C ASP A 44 -2.34 -0.28 8.27
N TYR A 45 -2.48 -1.19 7.31
CA TYR A 45 -3.65 -1.20 6.42
C TYR A 45 -4.97 -1.44 7.17
N MET A 46 -5.00 -2.36 8.14
CA MET A 46 -6.18 -2.57 8.99
C MET A 46 -6.49 -1.35 9.86
N ASP A 47 -5.48 -0.65 10.38
CA ASP A 47 -5.67 0.60 11.10
C ASP A 47 -6.24 1.67 10.17
N ALA A 48 -5.73 1.80 8.93
CA ALA A 48 -6.30 2.72 7.96
C ALA A 48 -7.79 2.46 7.71
N LEU A 49 -8.19 1.18 7.54
CA LEU A 49 -9.59 0.79 7.42
C LEU A 49 -10.42 1.13 8.67
N HIS A 50 -9.82 1.04 9.86
CA HIS A 50 -10.47 1.36 11.12
C HIS A 50 -10.69 2.87 11.32
N TYR A 51 -9.77 3.71 10.85
CA TYR A 51 -9.86 5.16 10.98
C TYR A 51 -10.64 5.85 9.84
N LYS A 52 -10.84 5.19 8.69
CA LYS A 52 -11.27 5.85 7.44
C LYS A 52 -12.51 6.75 7.53
N ASP A 53 -13.50 6.37 8.35
CA ASP A 53 -14.77 7.11 8.46
C ASP A 53 -14.76 8.13 9.61
N ARG A 54 -13.86 7.97 10.59
CA ARG A 54 -13.81 8.79 11.82
C ARG A 54 -12.71 9.86 11.80
N ASP A 55 -11.58 9.53 11.17
CA ASP A 55 -10.41 10.38 11.04
C ASP A 55 -9.67 10.01 9.73
N PRO A 56 -10.14 10.56 8.60
CA PRO A 56 -9.56 10.27 7.28
C PRO A 56 -8.09 10.65 7.17
N LEU A 57 -7.62 11.65 7.93
CA LEU A 57 -6.22 12.06 7.91
C LEU A 57 -5.33 11.02 8.58
N THR A 58 -5.71 10.54 9.77
CA THR A 58 -5.00 9.43 10.43
C THR A 58 -5.03 8.17 9.58
N ALA A 59 -6.17 7.85 8.97
CA ALA A 59 -6.26 6.72 8.04
C ALA A 59 -5.32 6.87 6.84
N LEU A 60 -5.20 8.09 6.30
CA LEU A 60 -4.28 8.39 5.20
C LEU A 60 -2.81 8.22 5.62
N VAL A 61 -2.45 8.57 6.86
CA VAL A 61 -1.10 8.32 7.39
C VAL A 61 -0.83 6.82 7.50
N CYS A 62 -1.76 6.05 8.04
CA CYS A 62 -1.63 4.59 8.17
C CYS A 62 -1.45 3.90 6.80
N VAL A 63 -2.29 4.24 5.81
CA VAL A 63 -2.19 3.62 4.47
C VAL A 63 -0.87 3.96 3.78
N VAL A 64 -0.42 5.22 3.85
CA VAL A 64 0.87 5.65 3.27
C VAL A 64 2.06 4.99 3.96
N TYR A 65 1.99 4.81 5.28
CA TYR A 65 3.03 4.10 6.02
C TYR A 65 3.13 2.63 5.56
N SER A 66 1.98 1.95 5.41
CA SER A 66 1.94 0.60 4.86
C SER A 66 2.48 0.53 3.42
N GLU A 67 2.13 1.48 2.53
CA GLU A 67 2.69 1.52 1.17
C GLU A 67 4.23 1.65 1.19
N GLY A 68 4.75 2.54 2.04
CA GLY A 68 6.19 2.74 2.20
C GLY A 68 6.94 1.49 2.68
N LEU A 69 6.35 0.72 3.59
CA LEU A 69 6.91 -0.56 4.03
C LEU A 69 7.00 -1.58 2.88
N LEU A 70 5.94 -1.68 2.06
CA LEU A 70 5.93 -2.60 0.91
C LEU A 70 6.94 -2.16 -0.16
N ASP A 71 6.99 -0.86 -0.47
CA ASP A 71 7.97 -0.34 -1.43
C ASP A 71 9.41 -0.53 -0.95
N ALA A 72 9.68 -0.40 0.35
CA ALA A 72 10.99 -0.72 0.92
C ALA A 72 11.34 -2.21 0.74
N LEU A 73 10.41 -3.12 1.01
CA LEU A 73 10.61 -4.55 0.77
C LEU A 73 10.89 -4.86 -0.70
N ARG A 74 10.15 -4.23 -1.62
CA ARG A 74 10.35 -4.38 -3.07
C ARG A 74 11.69 -3.83 -3.51
N PHE A 75 12.06 -2.64 -3.04
CA PHE A 75 13.33 -1.98 -3.35
C PHE A 75 14.55 -2.82 -2.91
N LEU A 76 14.44 -3.50 -1.76
CA LEU A 76 15.47 -4.40 -1.25
C LEU A 76 15.48 -5.80 -1.91
N GLY A 77 14.59 -6.06 -2.88
CA GLY A 77 14.47 -7.36 -3.53
C GLY A 77 13.99 -8.47 -2.59
N LEU A 78 13.23 -8.10 -1.55
CA LEU A 78 12.65 -9.01 -0.55
C LEU A 78 11.19 -9.37 -0.85
N ALA A 79 10.51 -8.57 -1.68
CA ALA A 79 9.14 -8.80 -2.12
C ALA A 79 8.98 -8.53 -3.62
N SER A 80 8.05 -9.23 -4.26
CA SER A 80 7.59 -8.96 -5.63
C SER A 80 6.07 -8.73 -5.66
N PHE A 81 5.68 -7.65 -6.32
CA PHE A 81 4.30 -7.24 -6.60
C PHE A 81 4.34 -6.09 -7.63
N GLN A 82 3.18 -5.68 -8.15
CA GLN A 82 3.05 -4.53 -9.03
C GLN A 82 1.91 -3.61 -8.59
N TRP A 83 2.18 -2.31 -8.55
CA TRP A 83 1.14 -1.32 -8.27
C TRP A 83 0.15 -1.22 -9.45
N PRO A 84 -1.15 -0.95 -9.18
CA PRO A 84 -2.14 -0.87 -10.25
C PRO A 84 -1.82 0.14 -11.35
N PHE A 85 -1.13 1.23 -11.04
CA PHE A 85 -0.73 2.24 -12.04
C PHE A 85 0.42 1.75 -12.93
N GLU A 86 1.31 0.88 -12.44
CA GLU A 86 2.39 0.26 -13.22
C GLU A 86 1.79 -0.67 -14.28
N ARG A 87 0.72 -1.41 -13.93
CA ARG A 87 -0.02 -2.27 -14.85
C ARG A 87 -0.72 -1.53 -15.99
N ARG A 88 -1.13 -0.27 -15.76
CA ARG A 88 -1.83 0.55 -16.79
C ARG A 88 -0.86 1.09 -17.83
N GLY A 89 0.36 1.42 -17.43
CA GLY A 89 1.43 1.85 -18.33
C GLY A 89 1.92 0.74 -19.27
N ALA A 90 1.93 -0.51 -18.81
CA ALA A 90 2.39 -1.67 -19.58
C ALA A 90 1.47 -2.10 -20.75
N ARG A 91 0.23 -1.58 -20.85
CA ARG A 91 -0.72 -1.94 -21.92
C ARG A 91 -0.57 -1.12 -23.21
N HIS A 92 0.38 -0.18 -23.24
CA HIS A 92 0.63 0.71 -24.39
C HIS A 92 2.10 0.66 -24.88
N GLY A 93 2.86 -0.36 -24.47
CA GLY A 93 4.26 -0.57 -24.85
C GLY A 93 4.45 -1.79 -25.74
#